data_AF-A0A945Y543-F1
#
_entry.id   AF-A0A945Y543-F1
#
_cell.length_a   1.000
_cell.length_b   1.000
_cell.length_c   1.000
_cell.angle_alpha   90.00
_cell.angle_beta   90.00
_cell.angle_gamma   90.00
#
_symmetry.space_group_name_H-M   'P 1'
#
loop_
_entity.id
_entity.type
_entity.pdbx_description
1 polymer ?
#
loop_
_entity_poly.entity_id
_entity_poly.type
_entity_poly.pdbx_seq_one_letter_code
_entity_poly.pdbx_strand_id
1 'polypeptide(L)'
;MNPDHANINGCYAELLLASGRISEALPFLEQAEKYAEGVDLKLELHFYRLAHFPDRAEASRQAIHGLLAQGARSPGWDFSRNIERAVLDGCEYVEELRELAQQISADS
;
A
#
# COMPACT_ATOMS: atom_id res chain seq x y z
N MET A 1 20.87 -6.52 -3.71
CA MET A 1 20.55 -5.17 -3.19
C MET A 1 19.76 -5.37 -1.92
N ASN A 2 20.01 -4.54 -0.91
CA ASN A 2 19.68 -4.76 0.50
C ASN A 2 18.17 -4.55 0.81
N PRO A 3 17.48 -5.43 1.56
CA PRO A 3 16.07 -5.26 1.97
C PRO A 3 15.77 -3.94 2.67
N ASP A 4 16.75 -3.36 3.37
CA ASP A 4 16.62 -2.03 4.00
C ASP A 4 16.27 -0.93 3.00
N HIS A 5 16.68 -1.08 1.74
CA HIS A 5 16.30 -0.15 0.69
C HIS A 5 14.82 -0.27 0.32
N ALA A 6 14.20 -1.45 0.46
CA ALA A 6 12.79 -1.63 0.14
C ALA A 6 11.90 -0.88 1.14
N ASN A 7 12.21 -0.96 2.44
CA ASN A 7 11.50 -0.19 3.47
C ASN A 7 11.64 1.32 3.25
N ILE A 8 12.87 1.81 3.03
CA ILE A 8 13.11 3.24 2.79
C ILE A 8 12.36 3.72 1.55
N ASN A 9 12.41 2.96 0.45
CA ASN A 9 11.68 3.28 -0.77
C ASN A 9 10.16 3.22 -0.56
N GLY A 10 9.66 2.25 0.20
CA GLY A 10 8.24 2.11 0.53
C GLY A 10 7.72 3.31 1.33
N CYS A 11 8.42 3.69 2.40
CA CYS A 11 8.08 4.87 3.20
C CYS A 11 8.14 6.16 2.38
N TYR A 12 9.14 6.30 1.51
CA TYR A 12 9.25 7.50 0.68
C TYR A 12 8.18 7.55 -0.41
N ALA A 13 7.85 6.39 -1.01
CA ALA A 13 6.74 6.27 -1.94
C ALA A 13 5.40 6.63 -1.28
N GLU A 14 5.12 6.11 -0.08
CA GLU A 14 3.91 6.43 0.69
C GLU A 14 3.75 7.94 0.86
N LEU A 15 4.80 8.63 1.31
CA LEU A 15 4.77 10.07 1.55
C LEU A 15 4.46 10.85 0.27
N LEU A 16 5.07 10.46 -0.85
CA LEU A 16 4.85 11.10 -2.15
C LEU A 16 3.43 10.84 -2.67
N LEU A 17 2.94 9.61 -2.54
CA LEU A 17 1.58 9.22 -2.93
C LEU A 17 0.53 9.98 -2.11
N ALA A 18 0.66 10.00 -0.79
CA ALA A 18 -0.22 10.77 0.11
C ALA A 18 -0.24 12.27 -0.24
N SER A 19 0.86 12.79 -0.79
CA SER A 19 0.97 14.18 -1.26
C SER A 19 0.48 14.41 -2.69
N GLY A 20 -0.05 13.38 -3.38
CA GLY A 20 -0.51 13.46 -4.77
C GLY A 20 0.61 13.49 -5.82
N ARG A 21 1.87 13.24 -5.44
CA ARG A 21 3.04 13.25 -6.34
C ARG A 21 3.25 11.88 -7.00
N ILE A 22 2.22 11.39 -7.68
CA ILE A 22 2.14 10.00 -8.19
C ILE A 22 3.31 9.64 -9.11
N SER A 23 3.63 10.48 -10.09
CA SER A 23 4.72 10.21 -11.04
C SER A 23 6.09 10.13 -10.37
N GLU A 24 6.30 10.89 -9.30
CA GLU A 24 7.55 10.86 -8.53
C GLU A 24 7.62 9.65 -7.61
N ALA A 25 6.48 9.21 -7.06
CA ALA A 25 6.42 8.05 -6.18
C ALA A 25 6.64 6.73 -6.91
N LEU A 26 6.14 6.61 -8.14
CA LEU A 26 6.14 5.36 -8.91
C LEU A 26 7.50 4.63 -8.95
N PRO A 27 8.64 5.26 -9.29
CA PRO A 27 9.92 4.55 -9.31
C PRO A 27 10.33 4.01 -7.93
N PHE A 28 9.99 4.70 -6.84
CA PHE A 28 10.27 4.21 -5.48
C PHE A 28 9.34 3.07 -5.10
N LEU A 29 8.06 3.17 -5.45
CA LEU A 29 7.08 2.10 -5.24
C LEU A 29 7.52 0.82 -5.96
N GLU A 30 7.86 0.90 -7.25
CA GLU A 30 8.28 -0.26 -8.04
C GLU A 30 9.60 -0.86 -7.52
N GLN A 31 10.53 -0.02 -7.07
CA GLN A 31 11.77 -0.48 -6.45
C GLN A 31 11.48 -1.18 -5.10
N ALA A 32 10.59 -0.65 -4.27
CA ALA A 32 10.17 -1.29 -3.03
C ALA A 32 9.49 -2.64 -3.30
N GLU A 33 8.54 -2.69 -4.24
CA GLU A 33 7.83 -3.92 -4.65
C GLU A 33 8.80 -5.01 -5.11
N LYS A 34 9.84 -4.64 -5.87
CA LYS A 34 10.84 -5.59 -6.38
C LYS A 34 11.69 -6.24 -5.29
N TYR A 35 11.96 -5.52 -4.19
CA TYR A 35 12.89 -5.96 -3.15
C TYR A 35 12.22 -6.24 -1.80
N ALA A 36 10.89 -6.12 -1.71
CA ALA A 36 10.15 -6.44 -0.50
C ALA A 36 10.23 -7.95 -0.20
N GLU A 37 10.77 -8.30 0.97
CA GLU A 37 10.84 -9.69 1.44
C GLU A 37 9.73 -9.99 2.45
N GLY A 38 9.50 -9.07 3.39
CA GLY A 38 8.47 -9.15 4.45
C GLY A 38 7.04 -9.10 3.91
N VAL A 39 6.16 -9.89 4.52
CA VAL A 39 4.74 -9.95 4.14
C VAL A 39 3.97 -8.70 4.56
N ASP A 40 4.40 -8.05 5.64
CA ASP A 40 3.94 -6.75 6.13
C ASP A 40 4.17 -5.65 5.07
N LEU A 41 5.42 -5.47 4.64
CA LEU A 41 5.76 -4.48 3.62
C LEU A 41 5.05 -4.76 2.30
N LYS A 42 4.95 -6.03 1.87
CA LYS A 42 4.20 -6.37 0.64
C LYS A 42 2.74 -5.95 0.74
N LEU A 43 2.12 -6.14 1.90
CA LEU A 43 0.73 -5.78 2.16
C LEU A 43 0.54 -4.26 2.08
N GLU A 44 1.45 -3.50 2.70
CA GLU A 44 1.49 -2.04 2.63
C GLU A 44 1.63 -1.52 1.20
N LEU A 45 2.60 -2.04 0.44
CA LEU A 45 2.87 -1.61 -0.94
C LEU A 45 1.66 -1.90 -1.87
N HIS A 46 1.03 -3.07 -1.73
CA HIS A 46 -0.19 -3.36 -2.47
C HIS A 46 -1.36 -2.46 -2.06
N PHE A 47 -1.47 -2.09 -0.77
CA PHE A 47 -2.46 -1.11 -0.33
C PHE A 47 -2.24 0.25 -0.99
N TYR A 48 -1.00 0.76 -1.01
CA TYR A 48 -0.68 2.01 -1.71
C TYR A 48 -1.06 1.93 -3.19
N ARG A 49 -0.76 0.79 -3.83
CA ARG A 49 -1.10 0.60 -5.23
C ARG A 49 -2.61 0.62 -5.47
N LEU A 50 -3.38 -0.05 -4.62
CA LEU A 50 -4.84 -0.05 -4.67
C LEU A 50 -5.41 1.37 -4.50
N ALA A 51 -4.87 2.14 -3.55
CA ALA A 51 -5.34 3.48 -3.24
C ALA A 51 -5.05 4.51 -4.35
N HIS A 52 -3.93 4.38 -5.07
CA HIS A 52 -3.41 5.43 -5.95
C HIS A 52 -3.35 5.08 -7.44
N PHE A 53 -3.53 3.81 -7.81
CA PHE A 53 -3.43 3.33 -9.19
C PHE A 53 -4.67 2.52 -9.59
N PRO A 54 -5.78 3.18 -9.97
CA PRO A 54 -7.05 2.50 -10.26
C PRO A 54 -6.95 1.53 -11.45
N ASP A 55 -6.06 1.80 -12.41
CA ASP A 55 -5.73 0.90 -13.52
C ASP A 55 -5.11 -0.43 -13.07
N ARG A 56 -4.59 -0.48 -11.84
CA ARG A 56 -3.94 -1.65 -11.21
C ARG A 56 -4.67 -2.13 -9.96
N ALA A 57 -5.88 -1.62 -9.71
CA ALA A 57 -6.65 -1.91 -8.50
C ALA A 57 -6.93 -3.41 -8.32
N GLU A 58 -7.40 -4.08 -9.38
CA GLU A 58 -7.80 -5.48 -9.28
C GLU A 58 -6.64 -6.42 -8.94
N ALA A 59 -5.47 -6.21 -9.55
CA ALA A 59 -4.28 -6.98 -9.22
C ALA A 59 -3.83 -6.76 -7.76
N SER A 60 -3.95 -5.51 -7.28
CA SER A 60 -3.60 -5.15 -5.90
C SER A 60 -4.57 -5.76 -4.90
N ARG A 61 -5.88 -5.73 -5.19
CA ARG A 61 -6.93 -6.36 -4.39
C ARG A 61 -6.71 -7.87 -4.24
N GLN A 62 -6.43 -8.56 -5.35
CA GLN A 62 -6.14 -9.99 -5.34
C GLN A 62 -4.90 -10.31 -4.49
N ALA A 63 -3.84 -9.52 -4.60
CA ALA A 63 -2.63 -9.69 -3.81
C ALA A 63 -2.89 -9.48 -2.30
N ILE A 64 -3.62 -8.42 -1.93
CA ILE A 64 -3.99 -8.13 -0.54
C ILE A 64 -4.80 -9.28 0.05
N HIS A 65 -5.88 -9.72 -0.60
CA HIS A 65 -6.69 -10.81 -0.09
C HIS A 65 -5.91 -12.13 0.00
N GLY A 66 -5.03 -12.41 -0.96
CA GLY A 66 -4.17 -13.60 -0.93
C GLY A 66 -3.21 -13.59 0.27
N LEU A 67 -2.62 -12.43 0.60
CA LEU A 67 -1.76 -12.26 1.77
C LEU A 67 -2.56 -12.35 3.08
N LEU A 68 -3.72 -11.69 3.15
CA LEU A 68 -4.60 -11.71 4.32
C LEU A 68 -5.09 -13.13 4.65
N ALA A 69 -5.41 -13.92 3.62
CA ALA A 69 -5.82 -15.33 3.75
C ALA A 69 -4.69 -16.23 4.29
N GLN A 70 -3.44 -15.84 4.08
CA GLN A 70 -2.26 -16.50 4.66
C GLN A 70 -1.93 -15.99 6.07
N GLY A 71 -2.74 -15.09 6.63
CA GLY A 71 -2.54 -14.51 7.96
C GLY A 71 -1.56 -13.34 8.00
N ALA A 72 -1.12 -12.81 6.85
CA ALA A 72 -0.26 -11.63 6.82
C ALA A 72 -1.01 -10.41 7.39
N ARG A 73 -0.31 -9.60 8.18
CA ARG A 73 -0.78 -8.34 8.76
C ARG A 73 0.37 -7.33 8.72
N SER A 74 0.05 -6.05 8.90
CA SER A 74 1.04 -5.01 9.25
C SER A 74 0.55 -4.25 10.49
N PRO A 75 0.68 -4.86 11.69
CA PRO A 75 0.12 -4.28 12.91
C PRO A 75 0.67 -2.88 13.18
N GLY A 76 -0.23 -1.94 13.46
CA GLY A 76 0.12 -0.55 13.78
C GLY A 76 0.52 0.32 12.59
N TRP A 77 0.50 -0.19 11.35
CA TRP A 77 0.70 0.66 10.18
C TRP A 77 -0.53 1.55 9.93
N ASP A 78 -0.30 2.84 9.66
CA ASP A 78 -1.35 3.84 9.48
C ASP A 78 -1.53 4.20 8.00
N PHE A 79 -2.67 3.78 7.43
CA PHE A 79 -3.05 4.06 6.04
C PHE A 79 -3.91 5.32 5.85
N SER A 80 -4.20 6.06 6.93
CA SER A 80 -5.13 7.19 6.91
C SER A 80 -4.81 8.21 5.82
N ARG A 81 -3.54 8.58 5.66
CA ARG A 81 -3.09 9.56 4.66
C ARG A 81 -3.34 9.10 3.22
N ASN A 82 -3.14 7.81 2.94
CA ASN A 82 -3.43 7.26 1.62
C ASN A 82 -4.94 7.28 1.35
N ILE A 83 -5.77 6.94 2.36
CA ILE A 83 -7.23 6.97 2.24
C ILE A 83 -7.73 8.40 2.04
N GLU A 84 -7.23 9.36 2.82
CA GLU A 84 -7.55 10.79 2.68
C GLU A 84 -7.25 11.29 1.27
N ARG A 85 -6.07 10.94 0.73
CA ARG A 85 -5.71 11.28 -0.64
C ARG A 85 -6.61 10.59 -1.67
N ALA A 86 -6.90 9.30 -1.50
CA ALA A 86 -7.80 8.56 -2.39
C ALA A 86 -9.21 9.18 -2.44
N VAL A 87 -9.73 9.68 -1.31
CA VAL A 87 -10.98 10.45 -1.27
C VAL A 87 -10.87 11.71 -2.11
N LEU A 88 -9.79 12.48 -1.97
CA LEU A 88 -9.57 13.70 -2.76
C LEU A 88 -9.41 13.41 -4.26
N ASP A 89 -8.87 12.26 -4.61
CA ASP A 89 -8.73 11.79 -6.00
C ASP A 89 -10.03 11.21 -6.59
N GLY A 90 -11.10 11.12 -5.80
CA GLY A 90 -12.40 10.61 -6.26
C GLY A 90 -12.43 9.09 -6.42
N CYS A 91 -11.64 8.36 -5.62
CA CYS A 91 -11.67 6.90 -5.60
C CYS A 91 -13.08 6.37 -5.27
N GLU A 92 -13.60 5.46 -6.10
CA GLU A 92 -14.96 4.93 -5.97
C GLU A 92 -15.11 3.86 -4.88
N TYR A 93 -13.98 3.32 -4.40
CA TYR A 93 -13.92 2.19 -3.46
C TYR A 93 -13.22 2.57 -2.15
N VAL A 94 -13.40 3.82 -1.70
CA VAL A 94 -12.83 4.31 -0.43
C VAL A 94 -13.26 3.46 0.77
N GLU A 95 -14.51 3.01 0.82
CA GLU A 95 -14.98 2.20 1.95
C GLU A 95 -14.26 0.84 2.00
N GLU A 96 -13.96 0.24 0.84
CA GLU A 96 -13.12 -0.95 0.77
C GLU A 96 -11.70 -0.67 1.29
N LEU A 97 -11.11 0.48 0.94
CA LEU A 97 -9.80 0.87 1.48
C LEU A 97 -9.83 1.00 3.01
N ARG A 98 -10.92 1.51 3.59
CA ARG A 98 -11.09 1.61 5.05
C ARG A 98 -11.18 0.23 5.71
N GLU A 99 -11.97 -0.67 5.14
CA GLU A 99 -12.12 -2.04 5.64
C GLU A 99 -10.79 -2.80 5.58
N LEU A 100 -10.10 -2.71 4.44
CA LEU A 100 -8.78 -3.32 4.27
C LEU A 100 -7.76 -2.73 5.25
N ALA A 101 -7.72 -1.42 5.43
CA ALA A 101 -6.81 -0.80 6.39
C ALA A 101 -7.04 -1.31 7.81
N GLN A 102 -8.30 -1.40 8.25
CA GLN A 102 -8.64 -1.96 9.56
C GLN A 102 -8.19 -3.42 9.69
N GLN A 103 -8.41 -4.22 8.65
CA GLN A 103 -8.05 -5.64 8.66
C GLN A 103 -6.53 -5.86 8.64
N ILE A 104 -5.81 -5.05 7.87
CA ILE A 104 -4.34 -5.12 7.73
C ILE A 104 -3.65 -4.70 9.03
N SER A 105 -4.11 -3.60 9.63
CA SER A 105 -3.47 -2.97 10.79
C SER A 105 -3.86 -3.60 12.13
N ALA A 106 -4.77 -4.56 12.14
CA ALA A 106 -5.17 -5.29 13.34
C ALA A 106 -3.99 -6.07 13.93
N ASP A 107 -3.92 -6.10 15.27
CA ASP A 107 -3.01 -6.99 15.98
C ASP A 107 -3.34 -8.46 15.65
N SER A 108 -2.30 -9.25 15.35
CA SER A 108 -2.39 -10.67 15.00
C SER A 108 -2.79 -11.55 16.18
#